data_AF-A0A941HSP5-F1
#
_entry.id   AF-A0A941HSP5-F1
#
_cell.length_a   1.000
_cell.length_b   1.000
_cell.length_c   1.000
_cell.angle_alpha   90.00
_cell.angle_beta   90.00
_cell.angle_gamma   90.00
#
_symmetry.space_group_name_H-M   'P 1'
#
loop_
_entity.id
_entity.type
_entity.pdbx_description
1 polymer ?
#
loop_
_entity_poly.entity_id
_entity_poly.type
_entity_poly.pdbx_seq_one_letter_code
_entity_poly.pdbx_strand_id
1 'polypeptide(L)'
;MELSIRRLWVKKIDKDRKRWEEILQQAGIRTEELVDYTVGVFDGDTLAATGSRYRNVLKCIAVCKSYTGGEAVSLLVSHLMSEVFDEGHLSCYVYTKPSSADSFRYLGFQEIERVGDQLVFMEKALHGFPEFLRNLAKEKVPGEKVAGIVMNANPFTKGHLHLVEKAARENDILHVFVLSEDLSDFPAKVRMELVKKGTAHLPQVRIHETGDYMVSAKTFPSYFLKEDADITEVQATLDAKIFKDHIAPALGITRRYVGEEPLSFATNIYNGALKKVFGEDLEIIIIPRKESGGNVISASRVRQYLKEGRIPELKDLVPPTTFEFLVSPEGEPIIEKIKNKE
;
A
#
# COMPACT_ATOMS: atom_id res chain seq x y z
N MET A 1 17.70 -35.28 0.90
CA MET A 1 18.17 -34.13 0.11
C MET A 1 18.99 -33.26 1.03
N GLU A 2 20.12 -32.75 0.60
CA GLU A 2 20.94 -31.84 1.42
C GLU A 2 20.64 -30.42 0.95
N LEU A 3 19.53 -29.88 1.45
CA LEU A 3 19.06 -28.56 1.03
C LEU A 3 19.89 -27.46 1.68
N SER A 4 20.36 -26.51 0.87
CA SER A 4 21.15 -25.36 1.33
C SER A 4 20.58 -24.05 0.82
N ILE A 5 20.57 -23.01 1.66
CA ILE A 5 20.15 -21.66 1.27
C ILE A 5 21.36 -20.89 0.74
N ARG A 6 21.19 -20.23 -0.41
CA ARG A 6 22.20 -19.37 -1.01
C ARG A 6 21.60 -18.05 -1.45
N ARG A 7 22.34 -16.97 -1.19
CA ARG A 7 22.02 -15.62 -1.67
C ARG A 7 22.05 -15.57 -3.20
N LEU A 8 21.02 -14.98 -3.81
CA LEU A 8 21.00 -14.66 -5.24
C LEU A 8 21.09 -13.14 -5.43
N TRP A 9 22.14 -12.66 -6.08
CA TRP A 9 22.37 -11.23 -6.30
C TRP A 9 21.71 -10.74 -7.59
N VAL A 10 20.39 -10.89 -7.70
CA VAL A 10 19.61 -10.69 -8.93
C VAL A 10 19.68 -9.28 -9.53
N LYS A 11 20.08 -8.27 -8.75
CA LYS A 11 20.31 -6.89 -9.22
C LYS A 11 21.75 -6.61 -9.68
N LYS A 12 22.68 -7.52 -9.44
CA LYS A 12 24.12 -7.32 -9.68
C LYS A 12 24.76 -8.39 -10.55
N ILE A 13 24.21 -9.61 -10.57
CA ILE A 13 24.77 -10.77 -11.25
C ILE A 13 23.72 -11.34 -12.22
N ASP A 14 23.98 -11.21 -13.52
CA ASP A 14 23.06 -11.67 -14.58
C ASP A 14 22.75 -13.17 -14.50
N LYS A 15 23.73 -13.98 -14.09
CA LYS A 15 23.53 -15.43 -13.92
C LYS A 15 22.52 -15.74 -12.82
N ASP A 16 22.57 -15.01 -11.72
CA ASP A 16 21.61 -15.18 -10.62
C ASP A 16 20.23 -14.67 -11.03
N ARG A 17 20.17 -13.55 -11.76
CA ARG A 17 18.94 -13.00 -12.31
C ARG A 17 18.25 -14.00 -13.23
N LYS A 18 18.96 -14.58 -14.21
CA LYS A 18 18.41 -15.57 -15.13
C LYS A 18 17.88 -16.81 -14.41
N ARG A 19 18.64 -17.36 -13.45
CA ARG A 19 18.20 -18.52 -12.64
C ARG A 19 16.91 -18.23 -11.88
N TRP A 20 16.81 -17.04 -11.30
CA TRP A 20 15.63 -16.58 -10.59
C TRP A 20 14.43 -16.40 -11.53
N GLU A 21 14.63 -15.76 -12.67
CA GLU A 21 13.59 -15.57 -13.71
C GLU A 21 13.07 -16.92 -14.24
N GLU A 22 13.96 -17.87 -14.52
CA GLU A 22 13.62 -19.20 -15.05
C GLU A 22 12.69 -19.99 -14.11
N ILE A 23 13.01 -20.08 -12.82
CA ILE A 23 12.18 -20.82 -11.85
C ILE A 23 10.84 -20.12 -11.61
N LEU A 24 10.81 -18.78 -11.59
CA LEU A 24 9.56 -18.02 -11.48
C LEU A 24 8.66 -18.26 -12.69
N GLN A 25 9.23 -18.21 -13.89
CA GLN A 25 8.50 -18.47 -15.13
C GLN A 25 7.92 -19.90 -15.15
N GLN A 26 8.69 -20.90 -14.72
CA GLN A 26 8.21 -22.29 -14.60
C GLN A 26 7.05 -22.45 -13.59
N ALA A 27 7.02 -21.60 -12.56
CA ALA A 27 5.94 -21.54 -11.58
C ALA A 27 4.75 -20.66 -12.03
N GLY A 28 4.81 -20.04 -13.22
CA GLY A 28 3.80 -19.10 -13.69
C GLY A 28 3.74 -17.84 -12.83
N ILE A 29 4.89 -17.40 -12.32
CA ILE A 29 5.07 -16.19 -11.53
C ILE A 29 5.89 -15.19 -12.34
N ARG A 30 5.40 -13.96 -12.42
CA ARG A 30 6.11 -12.84 -13.06
C ARG A 30 7.20 -12.31 -12.15
N THR A 31 8.20 -11.66 -12.72
CA THR A 31 9.27 -11.02 -11.94
C THR A 31 8.84 -9.63 -11.46
N GLU A 32 9.43 -9.18 -10.34
CA GLU A 32 9.26 -7.81 -9.85
C GLU A 32 10.62 -7.13 -9.64
N GLU A 33 10.71 -5.85 -10.01
CA GLU A 33 11.92 -5.05 -9.81
C GLU A 33 12.11 -4.62 -8.33
N LEU A 34 10.99 -4.49 -7.58
CA LEU A 34 10.99 -4.13 -6.17
C LEU A 34 11.25 -5.34 -5.28
N VAL A 35 12.51 -5.76 -5.24
CA VAL A 35 13.06 -6.76 -4.33
C VAL A 35 14.36 -6.28 -3.70
N ASP A 36 14.50 -6.38 -2.38
CA ASP A 36 15.72 -5.99 -1.64
C ASP A 36 16.60 -7.21 -1.36
N TYR A 37 15.95 -8.37 -1.20
CA TYR A 37 16.61 -9.61 -0.84
C TYR A 37 16.02 -10.79 -1.61
N THR A 38 16.83 -11.57 -2.31
CA THR A 38 16.47 -12.83 -2.98
C THR A 38 17.41 -13.97 -2.56
N VAL A 39 16.84 -15.15 -2.33
CA VAL A 39 17.56 -16.39 -2.03
C VAL A 39 17.03 -17.55 -2.85
N GLY A 40 17.89 -18.56 -3.03
CA GLY A 40 17.54 -19.86 -3.58
C GLY A 40 17.79 -20.96 -2.55
N VAL A 41 16.92 -21.97 -2.54
CA VAL A 41 17.18 -23.26 -1.90
C VAL A 41 17.74 -24.19 -2.95
N PHE A 42 18.90 -24.79 -2.68
CA PHE A 42 19.63 -25.65 -3.59
C PHE A 42 19.74 -27.06 -3.06
N ASP A 43 19.52 -28.04 -3.94
CA ASP A 43 19.93 -29.44 -3.75
C ASP A 43 21.14 -29.70 -4.66
N GLY A 44 22.33 -29.75 -4.06
CA GLY A 44 23.60 -29.67 -4.81
C GLY A 44 23.71 -28.35 -5.59
N ASP A 45 23.71 -28.42 -6.92
CA ASP A 45 23.72 -27.26 -7.82
C ASP A 45 22.35 -26.92 -8.42
N THR A 46 21.34 -27.74 -8.12
CA THR A 46 19.98 -27.57 -8.65
C THR A 46 19.21 -26.59 -7.77
N LEU A 47 18.64 -25.55 -8.39
CA LEU A 47 17.75 -24.62 -7.70
C LEU A 47 16.38 -25.29 -7.48
N ALA A 48 16.07 -25.64 -6.24
CA ALA A 48 14.85 -26.31 -5.84
C ALA A 48 13.70 -25.32 -5.55
N ALA A 49 14.02 -24.17 -4.98
CA ALA A 49 13.05 -23.11 -4.68
C ALA A 49 13.73 -21.74 -4.69
N THR A 50 12.95 -20.68 -4.87
CA THR A 50 13.42 -19.31 -4.69
C THR A 50 12.34 -18.46 -4.04
N GLY A 51 12.78 -17.40 -3.38
CA GLY A 51 11.91 -16.39 -2.81
C GLY A 51 12.64 -15.09 -2.61
N SER A 52 11.87 -14.02 -2.60
CA SER A 52 12.34 -12.65 -2.43
C SER A 52 11.63 -11.98 -1.26
N ARG A 53 12.18 -10.86 -0.83
CA ARG A 53 11.64 -9.94 0.16
C ARG A 53 11.76 -8.51 -0.38
N TYR A 54 10.74 -7.72 -0.12
CA TYR A 54 10.80 -6.27 -0.21
C TYR A 54 10.31 -5.69 1.11
N ARG A 55 11.21 -5.07 1.89
CA ARG A 55 10.94 -4.70 3.29
C ARG A 55 10.31 -5.88 4.06
N ASN A 56 9.17 -5.73 4.70
CA ASN A 56 8.49 -6.79 5.42
C ASN A 56 7.57 -7.67 4.57
N VAL A 57 7.59 -7.58 3.24
CA VAL A 57 6.72 -8.36 2.36
C VAL A 57 7.52 -9.47 1.68
N LEU A 58 7.11 -10.71 1.87
CA LEU A 58 7.61 -11.85 1.11
C LEU A 58 7.03 -11.84 -0.29
N LYS A 59 7.89 -12.01 -1.29
CA LYS A 59 7.58 -11.89 -2.72
C LYS A 59 8.19 -13.02 -3.53
N CYS A 60 7.67 -13.24 -4.74
CA CYS A 60 8.27 -14.12 -5.74
C CYS A 60 8.64 -15.52 -5.20
N ILE A 61 7.77 -16.13 -4.38
CA ILE A 61 8.00 -17.46 -3.81
C ILE A 61 7.61 -18.51 -4.86
N ALA A 62 8.59 -19.31 -5.30
CA ALA A 62 8.39 -20.41 -6.25
C ALA A 62 9.14 -21.66 -5.82
N VAL A 63 8.54 -22.82 -6.06
CA VAL A 63 9.15 -24.13 -5.79
C VAL A 63 9.02 -25.01 -7.02
N CYS A 64 10.12 -25.66 -7.39
CA CYS A 64 10.18 -26.61 -8.49
C CYS A 64 9.25 -27.81 -8.23
N LYS A 65 8.49 -28.22 -9.24
CA LYS A 65 7.51 -29.32 -9.14
C LYS A 65 8.13 -30.65 -8.71
N SER A 66 9.42 -30.87 -8.94
CA SER A 66 10.14 -32.08 -8.53
C SER A 66 10.44 -32.13 -7.03
N TYR A 67 10.23 -31.04 -6.28
CA TYR A 67 10.47 -30.94 -4.85
C TYR A 67 9.14 -30.90 -4.08
N THR A 68 8.30 -31.91 -4.31
CA THR A 68 7.01 -32.10 -3.61
C THR A 68 7.25 -32.63 -2.19
N GLY A 69 6.91 -31.85 -1.17
CA GLY A 69 7.09 -32.27 0.24
C GLY A 69 7.15 -31.14 1.27
N GLY A 70 7.08 -29.88 0.84
CA GLY A 70 7.00 -28.73 1.74
C GLY A 70 8.32 -28.36 2.42
N GLU A 71 9.31 -29.25 2.50
CA GLU A 71 10.62 -28.99 3.13
C GLU A 71 11.33 -27.78 2.51
N ALA A 72 11.45 -27.72 1.19
CA ALA A 72 12.06 -26.58 0.48
C ALA A 72 11.27 -25.27 0.68
N VAL A 73 9.93 -25.34 0.70
CA VAL A 73 9.07 -24.17 0.98
C VAL A 73 9.28 -23.69 2.41
N SER A 74 9.26 -24.60 3.37
CA SER A 74 9.39 -24.29 4.80
C SER A 74 10.76 -23.68 5.07
N LEU A 75 11.84 -24.29 4.58
CA LEU A 75 13.20 -23.78 4.73
C LEU A 75 13.33 -22.37 4.12
N LEU A 76 12.80 -22.17 2.90
CA LEU A 76 12.82 -20.88 2.22
C LEU A 76 12.05 -19.80 3.01
N VAL A 77 10.80 -20.08 3.37
CA VAL A 77 9.92 -19.09 4.02
C VAL A 77 10.40 -18.78 5.43
N SER A 78 10.85 -19.78 6.19
CA SER A 78 11.44 -19.57 7.52
C SER A 78 12.68 -18.69 7.45
N HIS A 79 13.57 -18.90 6.47
CA HIS A 79 14.75 -18.05 6.28
C HIS A 79 14.35 -16.61 5.93
N LEU A 80 13.46 -16.44 4.95
CA LEU A 80 13.00 -15.10 4.57
C LEU A 80 12.31 -14.38 5.73
N MET A 81 11.57 -15.10 6.57
CA MET A 81 10.99 -14.54 7.80
C MET A 81 12.06 -14.10 8.79
N SER A 82 13.09 -14.92 9.04
CA SER A 82 14.22 -14.53 9.89
C SER A 82 14.88 -13.25 9.37
N GLU A 83 15.14 -13.16 8.06
CA GLU A 83 15.69 -11.94 7.44
C GLU A 83 14.77 -10.72 7.61
N VAL A 84 13.44 -10.89 7.57
CA VAL A 84 12.49 -9.79 7.85
C VAL A 84 12.66 -9.28 9.29
N PHE A 85 12.70 -10.19 10.27
CA PHE A 85 12.76 -9.82 11.69
C PHE A 85 14.15 -9.33 12.12
N ASP A 86 15.23 -9.91 11.58
CA ASP A 86 16.61 -9.50 11.85
C ASP A 86 16.90 -8.08 11.33
N GLU A 87 16.19 -7.64 10.29
CA GLU A 87 16.21 -6.26 9.79
C GLU A 87 15.33 -5.30 10.60
N GLY A 88 14.77 -5.76 11.73
CA GLY A 88 14.03 -4.94 12.69
C GLY A 88 12.56 -4.71 12.35
N HIS A 89 12.01 -5.39 11.35
CA HIS A 89 10.56 -5.34 11.11
C HIS A 89 9.80 -6.16 12.17
N LEU A 90 8.67 -5.66 12.65
CA LEU A 90 7.84 -6.34 13.67
C LEU A 90 6.72 -7.22 13.08
N SER A 91 6.56 -7.16 11.76
CA SER A 91 5.56 -7.88 10.99
C SER A 91 6.20 -8.43 9.72
N CYS A 92 5.62 -9.50 9.21
CA CYS A 92 5.97 -10.13 7.95
C CYS A 92 4.66 -10.41 7.19
N TYR A 93 4.60 -10.00 5.93
CA TYR A 93 3.40 -10.13 5.11
C TYR A 93 3.65 -11.01 3.91
N VAL A 94 2.58 -11.64 3.43
CA VAL A 94 2.59 -12.35 2.16
C VAL A 94 1.26 -12.16 1.45
N TYR A 95 1.35 -12.00 0.14
CA TYR A 95 0.21 -12.03 -0.76
C TYR A 95 0.37 -13.28 -1.62
N THR A 96 -0.66 -14.11 -1.66
CA THR A 96 -0.55 -15.44 -2.25
C THR A 96 -1.84 -15.88 -2.91
N LYS A 97 -1.77 -16.94 -3.71
CA LYS A 97 -2.95 -17.61 -4.26
C LYS A 97 -3.68 -18.37 -3.15
N PRO A 98 -5.02 -18.45 -3.19
CA PRO A 98 -5.82 -19.29 -2.30
C PRO A 98 -5.30 -20.72 -2.10
N SER A 99 -4.82 -21.35 -3.17
CA SER A 99 -4.26 -22.71 -3.15
C SER A 99 -3.00 -22.85 -2.30
N SER A 100 -2.31 -21.75 -2.02
CA SER A 100 -1.05 -21.71 -1.27
C SER A 100 -1.24 -21.18 0.16
N ALA A 101 -2.43 -20.69 0.53
CA ALA A 101 -2.68 -20.06 1.82
C ALA A 101 -2.44 -21.01 3.00
N ASP A 102 -2.86 -22.27 2.87
CA ASP A 102 -2.67 -23.28 3.93
C ASP A 102 -1.19 -23.50 4.28
N SER A 103 -0.30 -23.51 3.28
CA SER A 103 1.14 -23.61 3.51
C SER A 103 1.67 -22.48 4.40
N PHE A 104 1.18 -21.25 4.22
CA PHE A 104 1.55 -20.13 5.08
C PHE A 104 0.89 -20.20 6.46
N ARG A 105 -0.34 -20.73 6.56
CA ARG A 105 -0.98 -20.98 7.87
C ARG A 105 -0.17 -21.95 8.73
N TYR A 106 0.38 -23.02 8.14
CA TYR A 106 1.28 -23.94 8.87
C TYR A 106 2.55 -23.26 9.39
N LEU A 107 3.00 -22.18 8.75
CA LEU A 107 4.14 -21.36 9.19
C LEU A 107 3.71 -20.23 10.15
N GLY A 108 2.44 -20.24 10.55
CA GLY A 108 1.85 -19.33 11.53
C GLY A 108 1.53 -17.94 10.96
N PHE A 109 1.26 -17.83 9.66
CA PHE A 109 0.58 -16.66 9.10
C PHE A 109 -0.93 -16.74 9.35
N GLN A 110 -1.55 -15.60 9.57
CA GLN A 110 -2.98 -15.42 9.70
C GLN A 110 -3.51 -14.68 8.47
N GLU A 111 -4.69 -15.08 8.00
CA GLU A 111 -5.36 -14.38 6.90
C GLU A 111 -5.96 -13.07 7.41
N ILE A 112 -5.64 -11.97 6.73
CA ILE A 112 -6.26 -10.66 6.95
C ILE A 112 -7.52 -10.56 6.10
N GLU A 113 -7.38 -10.78 4.79
CA GLU A 113 -8.47 -10.63 3.84
C GLU A 113 -8.20 -11.39 2.53
N ARG A 114 -9.25 -11.66 1.77
CA ARG A 114 -9.21 -12.42 0.52
C ARG A 114 -10.05 -11.79 -0.59
N VAL A 115 -9.53 -11.83 -1.82
CA VAL A 115 -10.27 -11.48 -3.03
C VAL A 115 -10.59 -12.75 -3.80
N GLY A 116 -11.76 -13.33 -3.52
CA GLY A 116 -12.27 -14.52 -4.20
C GLY A 116 -11.26 -15.66 -4.28
N ASP A 117 -11.07 -16.19 -5.49
CA ASP A 117 -10.07 -17.21 -5.82
C ASP A 117 -8.74 -16.62 -6.34
N GLN A 118 -8.61 -15.29 -6.35
CA GLN A 118 -7.48 -14.58 -6.96
C GLN A 118 -6.34 -14.33 -5.98
N LEU A 119 -6.64 -13.91 -4.74
CA LEU A 119 -5.64 -13.40 -3.81
C LEU A 119 -6.03 -13.61 -2.34
N VAL A 120 -5.03 -13.91 -1.51
CA VAL A 120 -5.11 -13.91 -0.05
C VAL A 120 -3.99 -13.02 0.49
N PHE A 121 -4.33 -12.05 1.33
CA PHE A 121 -3.40 -11.24 2.08
C PHE A 121 -3.26 -11.79 3.50
N MET A 122 -2.03 -12.11 3.91
CA MET A 122 -1.75 -12.76 5.17
C MET A 122 -0.61 -12.06 5.91
N GLU A 123 -0.63 -12.15 7.23
CA GLU A 123 0.39 -11.58 8.11
C GLU A 123 0.93 -12.59 9.11
N LYS A 124 2.14 -12.34 9.55
CA LYS A 124 2.70 -12.88 10.78
C LYS A 124 3.34 -11.72 11.54
N ALA A 125 2.79 -11.37 12.69
CA ALA A 125 3.25 -10.25 13.48
C ALA A 125 3.11 -10.55 14.97
N LEU A 126 3.95 -9.94 15.80
CA LEU A 126 3.79 -9.98 17.26
C LEU A 126 2.53 -9.18 17.68
N HIS A 127 2.39 -7.98 17.10
CA HIS A 127 1.27 -7.06 17.27
C HIS A 127 0.66 -6.75 15.90
N GLY A 128 -0.17 -7.67 15.40
CA GLY A 128 -0.71 -7.64 14.04
C GLY A 128 -2.01 -6.84 13.87
N PHE A 129 -2.73 -7.17 12.81
CA PHE A 129 -3.98 -6.54 12.41
C PHE A 129 -5.04 -6.49 13.52
N PRO A 130 -5.24 -7.52 14.37
CA PRO A 130 -6.17 -7.42 15.48
C PRO A 130 -5.82 -6.31 16.48
N GLU A 131 -4.53 -6.04 16.69
CA GLU A 131 -4.10 -4.95 17.57
C GLU A 131 -4.27 -3.58 16.92
N PHE A 132 -3.96 -3.48 15.63
CA PHE A 132 -4.24 -2.29 14.84
C PHE A 132 -5.73 -1.91 14.93
N LEU A 133 -6.65 -2.87 14.75
CA LEU A 133 -8.09 -2.63 14.89
C LEU A 133 -8.49 -2.25 16.32
N ARG A 134 -7.91 -2.87 17.35
CA ARG A 134 -8.15 -2.47 18.75
C ARG A 134 -7.69 -1.05 19.03
N ASN A 135 -6.57 -0.62 18.45
CA ASN A 135 -6.07 0.74 18.60
C ASN A 135 -6.95 1.75 17.84
N LEU A 136 -7.39 1.42 16.62
CA LEU A 136 -8.39 2.24 15.92
C LEU A 136 -9.69 2.34 16.73
N ALA A 137 -10.19 1.25 17.30
CA ALA A 137 -11.43 1.27 18.08
C ALA A 137 -11.37 2.18 19.32
N LYS A 138 -10.18 2.46 19.88
CA LYS A 138 -9.99 3.45 20.96
C LYS A 138 -10.18 4.89 20.48
N GLU A 139 -9.95 5.14 19.19
CA GLU A 139 -10.15 6.44 18.54
C GLU A 139 -11.58 6.65 18.04
N LYS A 140 -12.48 5.68 18.26
CA LYS A 140 -13.90 5.79 17.90
C LYS A 140 -14.56 6.89 18.72
N VAL A 141 -15.16 7.86 18.02
CA VAL A 141 -15.94 8.94 18.63
C VAL A 141 -17.42 8.74 18.30
N PRO A 142 -18.35 8.94 19.25
CA PRO A 142 -19.78 8.88 18.96
C PRO A 142 -20.20 9.90 17.88
N GLY A 143 -21.02 9.46 16.94
CA GLY A 143 -21.62 10.28 15.89
C GLY A 143 -22.65 9.45 15.12
N GLU A 144 -23.71 10.08 14.60
CA GLU A 144 -24.69 9.39 13.76
C GLU A 144 -24.15 9.23 12.33
N LYS A 145 -23.45 10.26 11.85
CA LYS A 145 -22.79 10.28 10.54
C LYS A 145 -21.28 10.25 10.75
N VAL A 146 -20.68 9.08 10.53
CA VAL A 146 -19.23 8.89 10.64
C VAL A 146 -18.69 8.50 9.25
N ALA A 147 -17.71 9.26 8.79
CA ALA A 147 -17.13 9.08 7.47
C ALA A 147 -15.64 8.77 7.52
N GLY A 148 -15.13 8.16 6.44
CA GLY A 148 -13.71 7.90 6.22
C GLY A 148 -13.20 8.49 4.91
N ILE A 149 -11.95 8.97 4.91
CA ILE A 149 -11.16 9.26 3.70
C ILE A 149 -9.85 8.52 3.80
N VAL A 150 -9.39 7.91 2.70
CA VAL A 150 -8.03 7.37 2.58
C VAL A 150 -7.27 8.21 1.56
N MET A 151 -6.09 8.69 1.90
CA MET A 151 -5.28 9.51 0.99
C MET A 151 -3.78 9.29 1.13
N ASN A 152 -3.06 9.44 0.01
CA ASN A 152 -1.60 9.49 0.02
C ASN A 152 -1.10 10.89 0.43
N ALA A 153 -1.68 11.97 -0.09
CA ALA A 153 -1.26 13.35 0.19
C ALA A 153 0.24 13.63 -0.10
N ASN A 154 0.69 13.37 -1.34
CA ASN A 154 2.09 13.49 -1.78
C ASN A 154 2.37 14.69 -2.72
N PRO A 155 2.34 15.96 -2.29
CA PRO A 155 2.05 16.44 -0.93
C PRO A 155 0.54 16.69 -0.71
N PHE A 156 0.17 17.20 0.47
CA PHE A 156 -1.18 17.66 0.77
C PHE A 156 -1.52 18.89 -0.11
N THR A 157 -2.72 18.92 -0.71
CA THR A 157 -3.09 19.94 -1.71
C THR A 157 -4.43 20.58 -1.35
N LYS A 158 -4.78 21.69 -1.99
CA LYS A 158 -6.12 22.28 -1.86
C LYS A 158 -7.23 21.34 -2.33
N GLY A 159 -6.90 20.39 -3.23
CA GLY A 159 -7.81 19.32 -3.64
C GLY A 159 -8.08 18.35 -2.49
N HIS A 160 -7.03 17.88 -1.80
CA HIS A 160 -7.19 17.05 -0.59
C HIS A 160 -7.94 17.80 0.51
N LEU A 161 -7.57 19.05 0.78
CA LEU A 161 -8.26 19.88 1.77
C LEU A 161 -9.74 20.05 1.45
N HIS A 162 -10.09 20.30 0.18
CA HIS A 162 -11.49 20.41 -0.24
C HIS A 162 -12.29 19.13 0.01
N LEU A 163 -11.70 17.96 -0.27
CA LEU A 163 -12.32 16.67 0.01
C LEU A 163 -12.59 16.52 1.52
N VAL A 164 -11.62 16.85 2.36
CA VAL A 164 -11.75 16.80 3.83
C VAL A 164 -12.81 17.79 4.32
N GLU A 165 -12.77 19.04 3.88
CA GLU A 165 -13.73 20.08 4.29
C GLU A 165 -15.16 19.73 3.90
N LYS A 166 -15.36 19.14 2.72
CA LYS A 166 -16.68 18.69 2.28
C LYS A 166 -17.18 17.54 3.14
N ALA A 167 -16.38 16.48 3.31
CA ALA A 167 -16.76 15.34 4.12
C ALA A 167 -16.99 15.73 5.59
N ALA A 168 -16.17 16.61 6.16
CA ALA A 168 -16.29 17.08 7.54
C ALA A 168 -17.55 17.92 7.75
N ARG A 169 -18.04 18.63 6.74
CA ARG A 169 -19.28 19.42 6.81
C ARG A 169 -20.54 18.54 6.79
N GLU A 170 -20.46 17.39 6.13
CA GLU A 170 -21.60 16.49 5.90
C GLU A 170 -21.74 15.39 6.96
N ASN A 171 -20.77 15.29 7.89
CA ASN A 171 -20.67 14.21 8.88
C ASN A 171 -20.27 14.76 10.25
N ASP A 172 -20.73 14.08 11.31
CA ASP A 172 -20.44 14.45 12.70
C ASP A 172 -18.98 14.20 13.05
N ILE A 173 -18.40 13.12 12.49
CA ILE A 173 -17.01 12.71 12.66
C ILE A 173 -16.43 12.29 11.31
N LEU A 174 -15.19 12.70 11.04
CA LEU A 174 -14.44 12.29 9.86
C LEU A 174 -13.08 11.70 10.24
N HIS A 175 -12.88 10.43 9.90
CA HIS A 175 -11.59 9.74 10.01
C HIS A 175 -10.82 9.90 8.69
N VAL A 176 -9.63 10.50 8.74
CA VAL A 176 -8.75 10.65 7.59
C VAL A 176 -7.54 9.76 7.78
N PHE A 177 -7.38 8.78 6.91
CA PHE A 177 -6.27 7.85 6.89
C PHE A 177 -5.21 8.31 5.89
N VAL A 178 -4.00 8.53 6.38
CA VAL A 178 -2.85 8.92 5.56
C VAL A 178 -1.94 7.72 5.39
N LEU A 179 -1.67 7.33 4.14
CA LEU A 179 -0.88 6.13 3.85
C LEU A 179 0.48 6.19 4.58
N SER A 180 0.88 5.10 5.24
CA SER A 180 2.15 5.02 6.00
C SER A 180 3.36 4.65 5.15
N GLU A 181 3.18 4.24 3.89
CA GLU A 181 4.29 3.85 3.02
C GLU A 181 5.25 5.00 2.71
N ASP A 182 6.55 4.69 2.61
CA ASP A 182 7.60 5.67 2.33
C ASP A 182 8.18 5.53 0.91
N LEU A 183 7.27 5.29 -0.04
CA LEU A 183 7.59 5.21 -1.49
C LEU A 183 7.19 6.46 -2.27
N SER A 184 6.64 7.44 -1.56
CA SER A 184 6.24 8.76 -2.08
C SER A 184 7.43 9.72 -2.13
N ASP A 185 7.28 10.83 -2.86
CA ASP A 185 8.32 11.86 -2.93
C ASP A 185 8.43 12.63 -1.60
N PHE A 186 7.29 12.82 -0.93
CA PHE A 186 7.19 13.34 0.42
C PHE A 186 7.14 12.17 1.42
N PRO A 187 8.00 12.19 2.46
CA PRO A 187 8.03 11.13 3.45
C PRO A 187 6.70 10.98 4.22
N ALA A 188 6.37 9.78 4.67
CA ALA A 188 5.10 9.49 5.36
C ALA A 188 4.83 10.42 6.55
N LYS A 189 5.85 10.64 7.39
CA LYS A 189 5.78 11.57 8.53
C LYS A 189 5.49 13.00 8.08
N VAL A 190 6.09 13.46 6.99
CA VAL A 190 5.85 14.80 6.44
C VAL A 190 4.43 14.93 5.93
N ARG A 191 3.96 13.95 5.14
CA ARG A 191 2.58 13.93 4.62
C ARG A 191 1.56 13.97 5.76
N MET A 192 1.78 13.18 6.81
CA MET A 192 0.97 13.17 8.02
C MET A 192 0.90 14.56 8.69
N GLU A 193 2.05 15.19 8.94
CA GLU A 193 2.10 16.50 9.58
C GLU A 193 1.44 17.60 8.73
N LEU A 194 1.60 17.55 7.40
CA LEU A 194 0.92 18.48 6.48
C LEU A 194 -0.60 18.32 6.53
N VAL A 195 -1.11 17.08 6.58
CA VAL A 195 -2.55 16.81 6.72
C VAL A 195 -3.05 17.32 8.07
N LYS A 196 -2.38 17.00 9.18
CA LYS A 196 -2.75 17.48 10.52
C LYS A 196 -2.82 19.01 10.58
N LYS A 197 -1.75 19.70 10.17
CA LYS A 197 -1.70 21.18 10.17
C LYS A 197 -2.75 21.77 9.24
N GLY A 198 -2.90 21.21 8.04
CA GLY A 198 -3.86 21.69 7.04
C GLY A 198 -5.33 21.48 7.40
N THR A 199 -5.63 20.65 8.41
CA THR A 199 -7.00 20.33 8.85
C THR A 199 -7.27 20.70 10.31
N ALA A 200 -6.33 21.39 10.98
CA ALA A 200 -6.42 21.70 12.40
C ALA A 200 -7.63 22.58 12.78
N HIS A 201 -8.19 23.33 11.83
CA HIS A 201 -9.41 24.13 12.02
C HIS A 201 -10.71 23.30 12.01
N LEU A 202 -10.63 22.00 11.74
CA LEU A 202 -11.79 21.09 11.66
C LEU A 202 -11.83 20.17 12.89
N PRO A 203 -12.52 20.55 13.98
CA PRO A 203 -12.47 19.84 15.27
C PRO A 203 -13.06 18.41 15.23
N GLN A 204 -13.87 18.09 14.23
CA GLN A 204 -14.46 16.77 14.01
C GLN A 204 -13.55 15.79 13.24
N VAL A 205 -12.40 16.25 12.77
CA VAL A 205 -11.48 15.44 11.99
C VAL A 205 -10.53 14.68 12.92
N ARG A 206 -10.35 13.39 12.64
CA ARG A 206 -9.39 12.50 13.31
C ARG A 206 -8.44 11.93 12.27
N ILE A 207 -7.13 12.14 12.47
CA ILE A 207 -6.12 11.70 11.50
C ILE A 207 -5.47 10.41 11.99
N HIS A 208 -5.37 9.43 11.09
CA HIS A 208 -4.87 8.08 11.36
C HIS A 208 -3.75 7.72 10.38
N GLU A 209 -2.78 6.97 10.87
CA GLU A 209 -1.86 6.22 10.02
C GLU A 209 -2.55 4.94 9.52
N THR A 210 -2.22 4.49 8.32
CA THR A 210 -2.78 3.23 7.79
C THR A 210 -2.06 1.99 8.28
N GLY A 211 -0.83 2.15 8.78
CA GLY A 211 0.12 1.05 8.85
C GLY A 211 0.25 0.39 7.48
N ASP A 212 0.40 -0.93 7.47
CA ASP A 212 0.50 -1.74 6.25
C ASP A 212 -0.85 -2.26 5.73
N TYR A 213 -1.97 -1.88 6.38
CA TYR A 213 -3.28 -2.50 6.16
C TYR A 213 -4.17 -1.78 5.14
N MET A 214 -3.80 -0.60 4.67
CA MET A 214 -4.43 0.02 3.50
C MET A 214 -3.45 0.01 2.34
N VAL A 215 -3.73 -0.83 1.35
CA VAL A 215 -2.74 -1.29 0.39
C VAL A 215 -2.60 -0.29 -0.75
N SER A 216 -1.40 0.30 -0.87
CA SER A 216 -1.08 1.18 -1.98
C SER A 216 -0.82 0.39 -3.26
N ALA A 217 -0.99 1.05 -4.40
CA ALA A 217 -0.61 0.49 -5.69
C ALA A 217 0.90 0.24 -5.83
N LYS A 218 1.75 0.94 -5.06
CA LYS A 218 3.21 0.84 -5.16
C LYS A 218 3.76 -0.41 -4.46
N THR A 219 3.09 -0.89 -3.42
CA THR A 219 3.51 -2.06 -2.65
C THR A 219 2.73 -3.31 -3.01
N PHE A 220 1.56 -3.18 -3.66
CA PHE A 220 0.72 -4.31 -4.03
C PHE A 220 1.45 -5.29 -4.97
N PRO A 221 1.76 -6.51 -4.50
CA PRO A 221 2.44 -7.49 -5.33
C PRO A 221 1.45 -8.14 -6.30
N SER A 222 1.76 -8.05 -7.58
CA SER A 222 0.92 -8.62 -8.64
C SER A 222 1.56 -9.81 -9.33
N TYR A 223 2.79 -10.18 -8.93
CA TYR A 223 3.60 -11.21 -9.59
C TYR A 223 2.90 -12.56 -9.80
N PHE A 224 2.02 -12.96 -8.90
CA PHE A 224 1.33 -14.25 -8.96
C PHE A 224 -0.06 -14.18 -9.62
N LEU A 225 -0.57 -12.98 -9.89
CA LEU A 225 -1.81 -12.79 -10.62
C LEU A 225 -1.60 -13.14 -12.10
N LYS A 226 -2.64 -13.70 -12.73
CA LYS A 226 -2.62 -14.04 -14.14
C LYS A 226 -2.46 -12.79 -15.01
N GLU A 227 -1.96 -12.96 -16.23
CA GLU A 227 -1.74 -11.84 -17.17
C GLU A 227 -3.04 -11.14 -17.60
N ASP A 228 -4.15 -11.88 -17.63
CA ASP A 228 -5.49 -11.37 -17.96
C ASP A 228 -6.23 -10.74 -16.78
N ALA A 229 -5.66 -10.79 -15.57
CA ALA A 229 -6.28 -10.20 -14.39
C ALA A 229 -6.17 -8.68 -14.40
N ASP A 230 -7.28 -7.98 -14.11
CA ASP A 230 -7.24 -6.56 -13.82
C ASP A 230 -6.63 -6.34 -12.41
N ILE A 231 -5.31 -6.15 -12.39
CA ILE A 231 -4.52 -5.94 -11.16
C ILE A 231 -5.09 -4.78 -10.34
N THR A 232 -5.59 -3.74 -11.02
CA THR A 232 -6.15 -2.56 -10.36
C THR A 232 -7.49 -2.90 -9.70
N GLU A 233 -8.35 -3.69 -10.35
CA GLU A 233 -9.58 -4.19 -9.74
C GLU A 233 -9.29 -5.08 -8.53
N VAL A 234 -8.33 -6.01 -8.61
CA VAL A 234 -7.99 -6.90 -7.48
C VAL A 234 -7.44 -6.10 -6.29
N GLN A 235 -6.51 -5.17 -6.53
CA GLN A 235 -5.98 -4.28 -5.49
C GLN A 235 -7.10 -3.45 -4.85
N ALA A 236 -7.94 -2.83 -5.67
CA ALA A 236 -9.05 -1.99 -5.20
C ALA A 236 -10.07 -2.80 -4.40
N THR A 237 -10.36 -4.03 -4.83
CA THR A 237 -11.26 -4.95 -4.12
C THR A 237 -10.69 -5.36 -2.78
N LEU A 238 -9.39 -5.64 -2.70
CA LEU A 238 -8.71 -5.95 -1.42
C LEU A 238 -8.81 -4.76 -0.46
N ASP A 239 -8.45 -3.55 -0.90
CA ASP A 239 -8.54 -2.33 -0.08
C ASP A 239 -9.98 -2.05 0.37
N ALA A 240 -10.95 -2.21 -0.54
CA ALA A 240 -12.36 -2.05 -0.23
C ALA A 240 -12.82 -3.03 0.86
N LYS A 241 -12.44 -4.30 0.75
CA LYS A 241 -12.81 -5.33 1.72
C LYS A 241 -12.16 -5.10 3.07
N ILE A 242 -10.86 -4.80 3.13
CA ILE A 242 -10.20 -4.47 4.39
C ILE A 242 -10.88 -3.26 5.06
N PHE A 243 -11.21 -2.23 4.27
CA PHE A 243 -11.89 -1.06 4.79
C PHE A 243 -13.31 -1.38 5.30
N LYS A 244 -14.13 -2.02 4.48
CA LYS A 244 -15.54 -2.34 4.77
C LYS A 244 -15.68 -3.32 5.92
N ASP A 245 -14.93 -4.42 5.87
CA ASP A 245 -15.17 -5.59 6.72
C ASP A 245 -14.50 -5.41 8.10
N HIS A 246 -13.49 -4.52 8.22
CA HIS A 246 -12.70 -4.39 9.45
C HIS A 246 -12.57 -2.96 9.97
N ILE A 247 -12.09 -2.03 9.14
CA ILE A 247 -11.74 -0.66 9.58
C ILE A 247 -12.99 0.17 9.85
N ALA A 248 -13.98 0.09 8.96
CA ALA A 248 -15.23 0.83 9.11
C ALA A 248 -16.00 0.40 10.37
N PRO A 249 -16.20 -0.89 10.66
CA PRO A 249 -16.81 -1.35 11.91
C PRO A 249 -16.07 -0.89 13.17
N ALA A 250 -14.73 -0.93 13.17
CA ALA A 250 -13.90 -0.53 14.32
C ALA A 250 -14.15 0.93 14.73
N LEU A 251 -14.48 1.80 13.76
CA LEU A 251 -14.70 3.23 13.97
C LEU A 251 -16.17 3.66 13.85
N GLY A 252 -17.06 2.76 13.44
CA GLY A 252 -18.46 3.07 13.14
C GLY A 252 -18.65 3.89 11.86
N ILE A 253 -17.71 3.83 10.92
CA ILE A 253 -17.80 4.54 9.64
C ILE A 253 -18.90 3.91 8.78
N THR A 254 -19.79 4.74 8.26
CA THR A 254 -20.88 4.34 7.34
C THR A 254 -20.72 4.93 5.95
N ARG A 255 -19.78 5.86 5.76
CA ARG A 255 -19.52 6.52 4.47
C ARG A 255 -18.04 6.61 4.16
N ARG A 256 -17.63 6.37 2.92
CA ARG A 256 -16.27 6.63 2.46
C ARG A 256 -16.28 7.65 1.32
N TYR A 257 -15.52 8.72 1.50
CA TYR A 257 -15.37 9.79 0.52
C TYR A 257 -14.11 9.55 -0.32
N VAL A 258 -14.26 9.65 -1.64
CA VAL A 258 -13.16 9.56 -2.61
C VAL A 258 -13.24 10.71 -3.60
N GLY A 259 -12.09 11.10 -4.15
CA GLY A 259 -12.05 12.06 -5.25
C GLY A 259 -12.41 11.38 -6.58
N GLU A 260 -13.15 12.09 -7.42
CA GLU A 260 -13.29 11.73 -8.82
C GLU A 260 -11.93 11.85 -9.53
N GLU A 261 -11.70 11.05 -10.57
CA GLU A 261 -10.59 11.28 -11.48
C GLU A 261 -10.95 10.83 -12.90
N PRO A 262 -11.75 11.64 -13.62
CA PRO A 262 -12.39 11.22 -14.87
C PRO A 262 -11.37 10.92 -15.99
N LEU A 263 -10.15 11.45 -15.89
CA LEU A 263 -9.06 11.24 -16.83
C LEU A 263 -8.14 10.07 -16.47
N SER A 264 -8.34 9.42 -15.31
CA SER A 264 -7.56 8.26 -14.88
C SER A 264 -8.40 6.99 -14.98
N PHE A 265 -8.10 6.18 -16.00
CA PHE A 265 -8.73 4.87 -16.18
C PHE A 265 -8.58 3.98 -14.94
N ALA A 266 -7.38 3.94 -14.34
CA ALA A 266 -7.11 3.17 -13.13
C ALA A 266 -7.92 3.67 -11.92
N THR A 267 -8.08 4.98 -11.75
CA THR A 267 -8.90 5.53 -10.65
C THR A 267 -10.39 5.23 -10.86
N ASN A 268 -10.87 5.20 -12.10
CA ASN A 268 -12.25 4.80 -12.40
C ASN A 268 -12.50 3.32 -12.08
N ILE A 269 -11.56 2.43 -12.43
CA ILE A 269 -11.63 1.01 -12.02
C ILE A 269 -11.64 0.91 -10.49
N TYR A 270 -10.76 1.63 -9.81
CA TYR A 270 -10.66 1.63 -8.36
C TYR A 270 -11.97 2.08 -7.68
N ASN A 271 -12.53 3.22 -8.09
CA ASN A 271 -13.81 3.72 -7.57
C ASN A 271 -14.98 2.77 -7.88
N GLY A 272 -14.96 2.12 -9.06
CA GLY A 272 -15.94 1.11 -9.44
C GLY A 272 -15.88 -0.13 -8.54
N ALA A 273 -14.68 -0.62 -8.24
CA ALA A 273 -14.47 -1.75 -7.33
C ALA A 273 -14.91 -1.42 -5.89
N LEU A 274 -14.59 -0.22 -5.38
CA LEU A 274 -15.09 0.23 -4.08
C LEU A 274 -16.63 0.21 -4.04
N LYS A 275 -17.29 0.78 -5.06
CA LYS A 275 -18.75 0.82 -5.15
C LYS A 275 -19.36 -0.59 -5.16
N LYS A 276 -18.76 -1.52 -5.90
CA LYS A 276 -19.19 -2.92 -5.99
C LYS A 276 -19.06 -3.64 -4.64
N VAL A 277 -17.94 -3.47 -3.94
CA VAL A 277 -17.70 -4.13 -2.64
C VAL A 277 -18.55 -3.54 -1.53
N PHE A 278 -18.68 -2.22 -1.48
CA PHE A 278 -19.44 -1.56 -0.42
C PHE A 278 -20.93 -1.88 -0.50
N GLY A 279 -21.51 -1.86 -1.71
CA GLY A 279 -22.92 -2.17 -1.89
C GLY A 279 -23.82 -1.23 -1.07
N GLU A 280 -24.75 -1.81 -0.32
CA GLU A 280 -25.66 -1.06 0.57
C GLU A 280 -25.12 -0.89 2.00
N ASP A 281 -24.07 -1.64 2.36
CA ASP A 281 -23.54 -1.68 3.74
C ASP A 281 -22.70 -0.44 4.09
N LEU A 282 -22.12 0.22 3.07
CA LEU A 282 -21.29 1.41 3.25
C LEU A 282 -21.46 2.35 2.04
N GLU A 283 -21.77 3.61 2.30
CA GLU A 283 -22.04 4.57 1.22
C GLU A 283 -20.71 5.11 0.64
N ILE A 284 -20.51 4.97 -0.68
CA ILE A 284 -19.42 5.64 -1.37
C ILE A 284 -19.86 7.01 -1.88
N ILE A 285 -19.12 8.04 -1.51
CA ILE A 285 -19.36 9.42 -1.97
C ILE A 285 -18.19 9.86 -2.85
N ILE A 286 -18.44 10.03 -4.15
CA ILE A 286 -17.44 10.50 -5.12
C ILE A 286 -17.57 12.02 -5.27
N ILE A 287 -16.49 12.74 -4.97
CA ILE A 287 -16.46 14.20 -5.01
C ILE A 287 -15.76 14.70 -6.27
N PRO A 288 -16.38 15.60 -7.07
CA PRO A 288 -15.74 16.21 -8.22
C PRO A 288 -14.42 16.90 -7.86
N ARG A 289 -13.45 16.87 -8.78
CA ARG A 289 -12.14 17.51 -8.58
C ARG A 289 -12.29 19.02 -8.40
N LYS A 290 -11.53 19.58 -7.46
CA LYS A 290 -11.36 21.03 -7.35
C LYS A 290 -10.42 21.53 -8.43
N GLU A 291 -10.83 22.60 -9.11
CA GLU A 291 -10.06 23.26 -10.16
C GLU A 291 -9.46 24.58 -9.66
N SER A 292 -8.36 24.99 -10.27
CA SER A 292 -7.77 26.32 -10.13
C SER A 292 -7.27 26.78 -11.50
N GLY A 293 -7.78 27.93 -11.97
CA GLY A 293 -7.46 28.48 -13.29
C GLY A 293 -7.83 27.54 -14.44
N GLY A 294 -9.00 26.89 -14.37
CA GLY A 294 -9.48 25.94 -15.38
C GLY A 294 -8.73 24.60 -15.44
N ASN A 295 -7.85 24.33 -14.48
CA ASN A 295 -7.07 23.10 -14.42
C ASN A 295 -7.24 22.40 -13.07
N VAL A 296 -7.39 21.08 -13.09
CA VAL A 296 -7.51 20.24 -11.90
C VAL A 296 -6.32 20.40 -10.96
N ILE A 297 -6.59 20.60 -9.66
CA ILE A 297 -5.56 20.59 -8.62
C ILE A 297 -5.18 19.14 -8.34
N SER A 298 -3.93 18.77 -8.61
CA SER A 298 -3.41 17.42 -8.34
C SER A 298 -2.03 17.48 -7.68
N ALA A 299 -1.73 16.46 -6.87
CA ALA A 299 -0.43 16.35 -6.22
C ALA A 299 0.71 16.15 -7.24
N SER A 300 0.44 15.45 -8.34
CA SER A 300 1.42 15.27 -9.43
C SER A 300 1.81 16.59 -10.09
N ARG A 301 0.85 17.51 -10.31
CA ARG A 301 1.11 18.85 -10.83
C ARG A 301 1.94 19.69 -9.87
N VAL A 302 1.71 19.58 -8.57
CA VAL A 302 2.56 20.22 -7.55
C VAL A 302 4.01 19.74 -7.67
N ARG A 303 4.22 18.42 -7.77
CA ARG A 303 5.58 17.85 -7.91
C ARG A 303 6.24 18.27 -9.23
N GLN A 304 5.48 18.37 -10.32
CA GLN A 304 5.98 18.91 -11.58
C GLN A 304 6.44 20.37 -11.44
N TYR A 305 5.63 21.23 -10.82
CA TYR A 305 6.00 22.64 -10.60
C TYR A 305 7.24 22.76 -9.70
N LEU A 306 7.39 21.88 -8.72
CA LEU A 306 8.62 21.79 -7.91
C LEU A 306 9.85 21.42 -8.75
N LYS A 307 9.71 20.45 -9.67
CA LYS A 307 10.78 20.06 -10.63
C LYS A 307 11.14 21.22 -11.56
N GLU A 308 10.15 22.01 -11.98
CA GLU A 308 10.32 23.19 -12.86
C GLU A 308 10.76 24.47 -12.13
N GLY A 309 10.88 24.46 -10.79
CA GLY A 309 11.24 25.64 -10.00
C GLY A 309 10.14 26.72 -9.89
N ARG A 310 8.89 26.37 -10.22
CA ARG A 310 7.72 27.26 -10.27
C ARG A 310 7.06 27.42 -8.90
N ILE A 311 7.82 27.91 -7.94
CA ILE A 311 7.40 28.01 -6.54
C ILE A 311 6.23 28.99 -6.33
N PRO A 312 6.20 30.20 -6.92
CA PRO A 312 5.11 31.15 -6.68
C PRO A 312 3.72 30.59 -7.03
N GLU A 313 3.61 29.80 -8.10
CA GLU A 313 2.36 29.21 -8.57
C GLU A 313 1.81 28.11 -7.64
N LEU A 314 2.62 27.59 -6.73
CA LEU A 314 2.17 26.58 -5.76
C LEU A 314 1.12 27.13 -4.78
N LYS A 315 1.11 28.45 -4.54
CA LYS A 315 0.10 29.10 -3.69
C LYS A 315 -1.33 28.82 -4.15
N ASP A 316 -1.54 28.56 -5.43
CA ASP A 316 -2.85 28.23 -5.99
C ASP A 316 -3.21 26.76 -5.85
N LEU A 317 -2.25 25.88 -5.59
CA LEU A 317 -2.40 24.43 -5.59
C LEU A 317 -2.41 23.80 -4.20
N VAL A 318 -1.69 24.39 -3.25
CA VAL A 318 -1.53 23.82 -1.90
C VAL A 318 -2.05 24.77 -0.81
N PRO A 319 -2.49 24.24 0.35
CA PRO A 319 -2.89 25.09 1.47
C PRO A 319 -1.69 25.89 2.02
N PRO A 320 -1.92 26.99 2.75
CA PRO A 320 -0.84 27.79 3.34
C PRO A 320 0.17 26.96 4.13
N THR A 321 -0.31 26.00 4.95
CA THR A 321 0.55 25.12 5.75
C THR A 321 1.50 24.25 4.93
N THR A 322 1.08 23.82 3.74
CA THR A 322 1.94 23.08 2.82
C THR A 322 2.87 24.02 2.07
N PHE A 323 2.38 25.19 1.64
CA PHE A 323 3.23 26.19 0.98
C PHE A 323 4.39 26.63 1.89
N GLU A 324 4.10 26.92 3.16
CA GLU A 324 5.09 27.29 4.17
C GLU A 324 6.15 26.20 4.36
N PHE A 325 5.75 24.92 4.43
CA PHE A 325 6.69 23.81 4.47
C PHE A 325 7.57 23.71 3.22
N LEU A 326 7.01 23.93 2.03
CA LEU A 326 7.75 23.84 0.77
C LEU A 326 8.80 24.94 0.63
N VAL A 327 8.65 26.08 1.32
CA VAL A 327 9.65 27.17 1.31
C VAL A 327 10.52 27.20 2.57
N SER A 328 10.39 26.20 3.44
CA SER A 328 11.18 26.10 4.67
C SER A 328 12.47 25.29 4.46
N PRO A 329 13.47 25.43 5.35
CA PRO A 329 14.69 24.62 5.31
C PRO A 329 14.42 23.11 5.36
N GLU A 330 13.34 22.67 6.01
CA GLU A 330 12.94 21.27 6.08
C GLU A 330 12.39 20.74 4.74
N GLY A 331 11.79 21.61 3.92
CA GLY A 331 11.26 21.25 2.60
C GLY A 331 12.35 21.14 1.53
N GLU A 332 13.42 21.92 1.64
CA GLU A 332 14.49 22.04 0.64
C GLU A 332 15.11 20.68 0.24
N PRO A 333 15.51 19.78 1.17
CA PRO A 333 16.08 18.49 0.80
C PRO A 333 15.11 17.59 0.02
N ILE A 334 13.80 17.71 0.25
CA ILE A 334 12.77 16.94 -0.47
C ILE A 334 12.63 17.51 -1.89
N ILE A 335 12.62 18.83 -2.03
CA ILE A 335 12.49 19.50 -3.32
C ILE A 335 13.69 19.21 -4.21
N GLU A 336 14.91 19.26 -3.66
CA GLU A 336 16.12 18.90 -4.40
C GLU A 336 16.10 17.44 -4.87
N LYS A 337 15.61 16.51 -4.03
CA LYS A 337 15.38 15.11 -4.46
C LYS A 337 14.37 15.02 -5.60
N ILE A 338 13.29 15.80 -5.57
CA ILE A 338 12.27 15.81 -6.64
C ILE A 338 12.86 16.36 -7.96
N LYS A 339 13.64 17.44 -7.90
CA LYS A 339 14.29 18.03 -9.08
C LYS A 339 15.28 17.08 -9.75
N ASN A 340 16.05 16.34 -8.94
CA ASN A 340 17.07 15.41 -9.40
C ASN A 340 16.53 14.03 -9.79
N LYS A 341 15.22 13.81 -9.68
CA LYS A 341 14.58 12.56 -10.08
C LYS A 341 14.38 12.58 -11.60
N GLU A 342 15.07 11.68 -12.31
CA GLU A 342 14.99 11.56 -13.79
C GLU A 342 13.54 11.51 -14.28
#